data_AF-A0A847WMY5-F1
#
_entry.id   AF-A0A847WMY5-F1
#
_cell.length_a   1.000
_cell.length_b   1.000
_cell.length_c   1.000
_cell.angle_alpha   90.00
_cell.angle_beta   90.00
_cell.angle_gamma   90.00
#
_symmetry.space_group_name_H-M   'P 1'
#
loop_
_entity.id
_entity.type
_entity.pdbx_description
1 polymer ?
#
loop_
_entity_poly.entity_id
_entity_poly.type
_entity_poly.pdbx_seq_one_letter_code
_entity_poly.pdbx_strand_id
1 'polypeptide(L)'
;WKDRHILRSQKFKGLEYVERPRQIYYDTDGILEKQVQKFTICKKCSGLNTIKSQSDTGYDVLAITIPRDACSHCIDEGYRLYKNTPSDDFKRVYLQDRVEDAFYSKGIKF
;
A
#
# COMPACT_ATOMS: atom_id res chain seq x y z
N TRP A 1 20.85 16.69 -0.72
CA TRP A 1 20.68 15.25 -0.47
C TRP A 1 21.57 14.46 -1.45
N LYS A 2 22.88 14.32 -1.15
CA LYS A 2 23.88 13.79 -2.10
C LYS A 2 24.04 12.26 -2.01
N ASP A 3 23.95 11.69 -0.81
CA ASP A 3 24.22 10.25 -0.58
C ASP A 3 22.99 9.36 -0.58
N ARG A 4 21.86 9.85 -1.11
CA ARG A 4 20.56 9.13 -1.08
C ARG A 4 20.65 7.71 -1.65
N HIS A 5 21.42 7.55 -2.72
CA HIS A 5 21.54 6.28 -3.44
C HIS A 5 22.36 5.28 -2.64
N ILE A 6 23.42 5.73 -1.97
CA ILE A 6 24.29 4.92 -1.11
C ILE A 6 23.50 4.45 0.11
N LEU A 7 22.84 5.39 0.82
CA LEU A 7 22.03 5.07 2.00
C LEU A 7 20.86 4.13 1.68
N ARG A 8 20.19 4.35 0.53
CA ARG A 8 19.12 3.46 0.05
C ARG A 8 19.66 2.06 -0.22
N SER A 9 20.80 1.96 -0.93
CA SER A 9 21.41 0.67 -1.24
C SER A 9 21.84 -0.05 0.02
N GLN A 10 22.52 0.61 0.96
CA GLN A 10 22.95 -0.01 2.22
C GLN A 10 21.77 -0.53 3.04
N LYS A 11 20.70 0.25 3.14
CA LYS A 11 19.55 -0.09 3.98
C LYS A 11 18.64 -1.18 3.39
N PHE A 12 18.58 -1.27 2.07
CA PHE A 12 17.58 -2.10 1.37
C PHE A 12 18.20 -3.17 0.45
N LYS A 13 19.52 -3.41 0.53
CA LYS A 13 20.21 -4.42 -0.29
C LYS A 13 19.60 -5.80 -0.04
N GLY A 14 19.22 -6.50 -1.11
CA GLY A 14 18.69 -7.86 -1.04
C GLY A 14 17.24 -7.97 -0.57
N LEU A 15 16.59 -6.85 -0.21
CA LEU A 15 15.18 -6.83 0.16
C LEU A 15 14.32 -6.48 -1.06
N GLU A 16 13.22 -7.21 -1.23
CA GLU A 16 12.21 -6.88 -2.24
C GLU A 16 11.16 -5.90 -1.72
N TYR A 17 10.97 -5.88 -0.40
CA TYR A 17 10.04 -4.98 0.26
C TYR A 17 10.43 -4.70 1.71
N VAL A 18 9.78 -3.71 2.31
CA VAL A 18 9.87 -3.38 3.73
C VAL A 18 8.46 -3.33 4.30
N GLU A 19 8.24 -3.99 5.44
CA GLU A 19 6.97 -3.96 6.16
C GLU A 19 7.08 -3.16 7.45
N ARG A 20 5.97 -2.54 7.83
CA ARG A 20 5.80 -1.77 9.06
C ARG A 20 4.44 -2.11 9.67
N PRO A 21 4.39 -3.06 10.62
CA PRO A 21 3.19 -3.28 11.41
C PRO A 21 3.01 -2.12 12.41
N ARG A 22 1.76 -1.71 12.64
CA ARG A 22 1.37 -0.74 13.66
C ARG A 22 -0.02 -1.03 14.19
N GLN A 23 -0.25 -0.63 15.43
CA GLN A 23 -1.57 -0.60 16.05
C GLN A 23 -1.92 0.86 16.32
N ILE A 24 -3.12 1.28 15.91
CA ILE A 24 -3.60 2.65 16.00
C ILE A 24 -4.92 2.63 16.76
N TYR A 25 -5.06 3.47 17.77
CA TYR A 25 -6.31 3.66 18.49
C TYR A 25 -6.87 5.05 18.15
N TYR A 26 -8.10 5.07 17.63
CA TYR A 26 -8.84 6.29 17.33
C TYR A 26 -9.79 6.56 18.50
N ASP A 27 -9.40 7.47 19.38
CA ASP A 27 -10.06 7.76 20.65
C ASP A 27 -11.47 8.34 20.50
N THR A 28 -11.70 9.13 19.44
CA THR A 28 -12.99 9.76 19.16
C THR A 28 -14.08 8.73 18.87
N ASP A 29 -13.74 7.68 18.11
CA ASP A 29 -14.69 6.64 17.69
C ASP A 29 -14.54 5.33 18.48
N GLY A 30 -13.53 5.23 19.35
CA GLY A 30 -13.22 4.03 20.11
C GLY A 30 -12.77 2.83 19.25
N ILE A 31 -12.11 3.09 18.12
CA ILE A 31 -11.72 2.06 17.13
C ILE A 31 -10.26 1.67 17.32
N LEU A 32 -9.99 0.36 17.40
CA LEU A 32 -8.65 -0.20 17.33
C LEU A 32 -8.35 -0.76 15.94
N GLU A 33 -7.39 -0.16 15.26
CA GLU A 33 -6.88 -0.62 13.96
C GLU A 33 -5.54 -1.37 14.11
N LYS A 34 -5.45 -2.54 13.50
CA LYS A 34 -4.20 -3.24 13.22
C LYS A 34 -3.86 -3.05 11.75
N GLN A 35 -2.69 -2.47 11.49
CA GLN A 35 -2.26 -2.14 10.14
C GLN A 35 -0.89 -2.74 9.82
N VAL A 36 -0.76 -3.28 8.61
CA VAL A 36 0.54 -3.65 8.01
C VAL A 36 0.74 -2.82 6.75
N GLN A 37 1.71 -1.90 6.82
CA GLN A 37 2.12 -1.11 5.66
C GLN A 37 3.34 -1.76 5.00
N LYS A 38 3.27 -2.00 3.69
CA LYS A 38 4.34 -2.61 2.89
C LYS A 38 4.77 -1.66 1.78
N PHE A 39 6.07 -1.41 1.69
CA PHE A 39 6.70 -0.66 0.61
C PHE A 39 7.53 -1.61 -0.27
N THR A 40 7.21 -1.71 -1.55
CA THR A 40 8.01 -2.45 -2.53
C THR A 40 9.29 -1.68 -2.86
N ILE A 41 10.45 -2.33 -2.80
CA ILE A 41 11.73 -1.71 -3.12
C ILE A 41 11.92 -1.69 -4.63
N CYS A 42 11.81 -0.51 -5.24
CA CYS A 42 12.06 -0.32 -6.67
C CYS A 42 13.34 0.48 -6.92
N LYS A 43 14.19 0.04 -7.85
CA LYS A 43 15.41 0.78 -8.23
C LYS A 43 15.12 2.02 -9.09
N LYS A 44 13.92 2.10 -9.69
CA LYS A 44 13.53 3.14 -10.67
C LYS A 44 12.61 4.24 -10.11
N CYS A 45 11.88 3.96 -9.03
CA CYS A 45 10.94 4.92 -8.43
C CYS A 45 10.85 4.75 -6.90
N SER A 46 9.94 5.47 -6.25
CA SER A 46 9.60 5.29 -4.84
C SER A 46 9.09 3.88 -4.50
N GLY A 47 8.52 3.18 -5.48
CA GLY A 47 7.93 1.85 -5.32
C GLY A 47 6.49 1.89 -4.80
N LEU A 48 5.79 0.77 -4.97
CA LEU A 48 4.41 0.64 -4.51
C LEU A 48 4.31 0.69 -2.99
N ASN A 49 3.24 1.32 -2.51
CA ASN A 49 2.86 1.28 -1.10
C ASN A 49 1.53 0.55 -0.99
N THR A 50 1.44 -0.38 -0.05
CA THR A 50 0.19 -1.07 0.27
C THR A 50 -0.04 -1.02 1.77
N ILE A 51 -1.30 -0.89 2.16
CA ILE A 51 -1.74 -0.88 3.55
C ILE A 51 -2.84 -1.92 3.68
N LYS A 52 -2.58 -2.97 4.46
CA LYS A 52 -3.62 -3.87 4.97
C LYS A 52 -4.05 -3.34 6.32
N SER A 53 -5.34 -3.09 6.49
CA SER A 53 -5.89 -2.50 7.71
C SER A 53 -7.08 -3.34 8.17
N GLN A 54 -7.13 -3.64 9.45
CA GLN A 54 -8.22 -4.37 10.10
C GLN A 54 -8.63 -3.63 11.37
N SER A 55 -9.90 -3.30 11.49
CA SER A 55 -10.48 -2.72 12.71
C SER A 55 -11.14 -3.79 13.59
N ASP A 56 -11.21 -3.50 14.89
CA ASP A 56 -12.02 -4.23 15.86
C ASP A 56 -13.54 -4.13 15.62
N THR A 57 -13.99 -3.12 14.86
CA THR A 57 -15.37 -3.03 14.32
C THR A 57 -15.63 -3.98 13.14
N GLY A 58 -14.64 -4.81 12.78
CA GLY A 58 -14.75 -5.84 11.76
C GLY A 58 -14.59 -5.32 10.34
N TYR A 59 -14.10 -4.10 10.12
CA TYR A 59 -13.72 -3.63 8.79
C TYR A 59 -12.31 -4.10 8.43
N ASP A 60 -12.15 -4.62 7.22
CA ASP A 60 -10.86 -5.01 6.67
C ASP A 60 -10.69 -4.44 5.26
N VAL A 61 -9.57 -3.75 5.04
CA VAL A 61 -9.33 -3.08 3.77
C VAL A 61 -7.90 -3.27 3.29
N LEU A 62 -7.77 -3.29 1.97
CA LEU A 62 -6.49 -3.18 1.28
C LEU A 62 -6.46 -1.85 0.52
N ALA A 63 -5.56 -0.95 0.90
CA ALA A 63 -5.28 0.27 0.16
C ALA A 63 -3.96 0.14 -0.61
N ILE A 64 -4.00 0.40 -1.92
CA ILE A 64 -2.86 0.33 -2.84
C ILE A 64 -2.59 1.75 -3.34
N THR A 65 -1.35 2.19 -3.26
CA THR A 65 -0.91 3.51 -3.74
C THR A 65 0.22 3.36 -4.75
N ILE A 66 -0.04 3.79 -5.99
CA ILE A 66 0.98 4.02 -7.02
C ILE A 66 1.56 5.42 -6.77
N PRO A 67 2.88 5.57 -6.53
CA PRO A 67 3.48 6.88 -6.25
C PRO A 67 3.52 7.77 -7.50
N ARG A 68 3.64 9.09 -7.31
CA ARG A 68 3.69 10.07 -8.42
C ARG A 68 4.86 9.85 -9.39
N ASP A 69 5.97 9.28 -8.92
CA ASP A 69 7.16 8.99 -9.72
C ASP A 69 7.20 7.53 -10.20
N ALA A 70 6.07 6.80 -10.17
CA ALA A 70 6.06 5.38 -10.49
C ALA A 70 6.60 5.09 -11.89
N CYS A 71 7.46 4.08 -11.99
CA CYS A 71 7.84 3.51 -13.28
C CYS A 71 6.73 2.58 -13.79
N SER A 72 6.73 2.28 -15.10
CA SER A 72 5.75 1.38 -15.73
C SER A 72 5.53 0.08 -14.97
N HIS A 73 6.62 -0.59 -14.56
CA HIS A 73 6.54 -1.81 -13.76
C HIS A 73 5.74 -1.64 -12.45
N CYS A 74 5.91 -0.54 -11.74
CA CYS A 74 5.17 -0.29 -10.50
C CYS A 74 3.71 0.12 -10.76
N ILE A 75 3.44 0.77 -11.90
CA ILE A 75 2.06 1.05 -12.33
C ILE A 75 1.35 -0.28 -12.63
N ASP A 76 1.94 -1.11 -13.51
CA ASP A 76 1.42 -2.41 -13.90
C ASP A 76 1.18 -3.31 -12.70
N GLU A 77 2.15 -3.38 -11.77
CA GLU A 77 2.02 -4.16 -10.55
C GLU A 77 0.91 -3.65 -9.63
N GLY A 78 0.70 -2.33 -9.55
CA GLY A 78 -0.37 -1.73 -8.76
C GLY A 78 -1.76 -2.09 -9.29
N TYR A 79 -1.95 -1.96 -10.61
CA TYR A 79 -3.18 -2.39 -11.29
C TYR A 79 -3.37 -3.90 -11.24
N ARG A 80 -2.31 -4.69 -11.40
CA ARG A 80 -2.35 -6.16 -11.29
C ARG A 80 -2.78 -6.59 -9.90
N LEU A 81 -2.20 -6.00 -8.85
CA LEU A 81 -2.58 -6.28 -7.47
C LEU A 81 -4.05 -5.93 -7.25
N TYR A 82 -4.47 -4.73 -7.65
CA TYR A 82 -5.87 -4.30 -7.52
C TYR A 82 -6.84 -5.23 -8.26
N LYS A 83 -6.52 -5.64 -9.50
CA LYS A 83 -7.36 -6.54 -10.29
C LYS A 83 -7.44 -7.93 -9.66
N ASN A 84 -6.31 -8.48 -9.23
CA ASN A 84 -6.20 -9.86 -8.78
C ASN A 84 -6.59 -10.07 -7.31
N THR A 85 -6.64 -9.02 -6.47
CA THR A 85 -7.19 -9.15 -5.12
C THR A 85 -8.68 -9.48 -5.21
N PRO A 86 -9.13 -10.66 -4.76
CA PRO A 86 -10.54 -11.01 -4.71
C PRO A 86 -11.35 -10.03 -3.83
N SER A 87 -12.65 -9.89 -4.10
CA SER A 87 -13.49 -8.94 -3.36
C SER A 87 -14.02 -9.50 -2.04
N ASP A 88 -13.81 -10.79 -1.79
CA ASP A 88 -14.12 -11.56 -0.59
C ASP A 88 -12.97 -11.57 0.42
N ASP A 89 -11.72 -11.34 -0.02
CA ASP A 89 -10.54 -11.26 0.86
C ASP A 89 -10.53 -10.01 1.75
N PHE A 90 -11.25 -8.96 1.35
CA PHE A 90 -11.36 -7.70 2.07
C PHE A 90 -12.74 -7.09 1.84
N LYS A 91 -13.35 -6.48 2.85
CA LYS A 91 -14.58 -5.70 2.68
C LYS A 91 -14.44 -4.64 1.60
N ARG A 92 -13.28 -3.97 1.52
CA ARG A 92 -12.95 -3.05 0.41
C ARG A 92 -11.49 -3.08 0.00
N VAL A 93 -11.27 -2.93 -1.29
CA VAL A 93 -9.95 -2.72 -1.90
C VAL A 93 -9.96 -1.37 -2.61
N TYR A 94 -8.96 -0.55 -2.33
CA TYR A 94 -8.76 0.78 -2.92
C TYR A 94 -7.48 0.81 -3.74
N LEU A 95 -7.51 1.51 -4.87
CA LEU A 95 -6.34 1.86 -5.66
C LEU A 95 -6.32 3.38 -5.87
N GLN A 96 -5.23 4.00 -5.44
CA GLN A 96 -4.89 5.38 -5.77
C GLN A 96 -3.74 5.37 -6.78
N ASP A 97 -4.03 5.78 -8.01
CA ASP A 97 -3.03 6.07 -9.02
C ASP A 97 -2.68 7.55 -9.01
N ARG A 98 -1.49 7.89 -8.47
CA ARG A 98 -1.06 9.29 -8.38
C ARG A 98 -0.37 9.79 -9.65
N VAL A 99 -0.11 8.91 -10.63
CA VAL A 99 0.46 9.31 -11.94
C VAL A 99 -0.66 9.89 -12.79
N GLU A 100 -1.76 9.15 -12.89
CA GLU A 100 -2.95 9.54 -13.68
C GLU A 100 -4.01 10.31 -12.86
N ASP A 101 -3.73 10.57 -11.57
CA ASP A 101 -4.65 11.17 -10.60
C ASP A 101 -6.01 10.46 -10.54
N ALA A 102 -5.99 9.13 -10.62
CA ALA A 102 -7.17 8.28 -10.67
C ALA A 102 -7.37 7.51 -9.36
N PHE A 103 -8.63 7.26 -9.01
CA PHE A 103 -9.02 6.51 -7.82
C PHE A 103 -10.05 5.45 -8.15
N TYR A 104 -9.81 4.23 -7.67
CA TYR A 104 -10.70 3.08 -7.87
C TYR A 104 -11.00 2.39 -6.54
N SER A 105 -12.19 1.80 -6.43
CA SER A 105 -12.59 1.00 -5.27
C SER A 105 -13.48 -0.15 -5.68
N LYS A 106 -13.28 -1.32 -5.07
CA LYS A 106 -14.15 -2.49 -5.21
C LYS A 106 -14.31 -3.20 -3.87
N GLY A 107 -15.32 -4.04 -3.73
CA GLY A 107 -15.60 -4.76 -2.49
C GLY A 107 -17.06 -5.20 -2.41
N ILE A 108 -17.40 -5.83 -1.29
CA ILE A 108 -18.78 -6.28 -1.02
C ILE A 108 -19.66 -5.04 -0.84
N LYS A 109 -20.76 -4.95 -1.61
CA LYS A 109 -21.81 -3.96 -1.39
C LYS A 109 -22.65 -4.44 -0.19
N PHE A 110 -22.77 -3.57 0.81
CA PHE A 110 -23.72 -3.76 1.92
C PHE A 110 -25.12 -3.34 1.49
#